data_AF-A0A0B6Y2Z5-F1
#
_entry.id   AF-A0A0B6Y2Z5-F1
#
_cell.length_a   1.000
_cell.length_b   1.000
_cell.length_c   1.000
_cell.angle_alpha   90.00
_cell.angle_beta   90.00
_cell.angle_gamma   90.00
#
_symmetry.space_group_name_H-M   'P 1'
#
loop_
_entity.id
_entity.type
_entity.pdbx_description
1 polymer ?
#
loop_
_entity_poly.entity_id
_entity_poly.type
_entity_poly.pdbx_seq_one_letter_code
_entity_poly.pdbx_strand_id
1 'polypeptide(L)'
;VLFADRVLGAAAKIIPVAVMVSTFGAANNSIFSKSRLVYAAARDRNLPDVLSYIQVNQLTPLCAMTVLVTFGLILLVPGDISTLMNYIGFLGAFFQFCIFSSLIVFRYKTMKD
;
A
#
# COMPACT_ATOMS: atom_id res chain seq x y z
N VAL A 1 19.36 24.74 5.65
CA VAL A 1 18.91 25.33 4.36
C VAL A 1 18.68 24.19 3.39
N LEU A 2 17.47 24.09 2.84
CA LEU A 2 17.14 23.03 1.88
C LEU A 2 17.99 23.21 0.63
N PHE A 3 18.50 22.12 0.07
CA PHE A 3 19.29 22.12 -1.16
C PHE A 3 18.57 22.87 -2.30
N ALA A 4 17.23 22.72 -2.35
CA ALA A 4 16.34 23.45 -3.25
C ALA A 4 16.48 24.98 -3.17
N ASP A 5 16.54 25.56 -1.97
CA ASP A 5 16.67 27.03 -1.79
C ASP A 5 18.02 27.54 -2.30
N ARG A 6 19.07 26.71 -2.22
CA ARG A 6 20.41 27.08 -2.71
C ARG A 6 20.56 26.99 -4.22
N VAL A 7 19.81 26.11 -4.89
CA VAL A 7 19.98 25.82 -6.33
C VAL A 7 18.95 26.54 -7.20
N LEU A 8 17.72 26.71 -6.73
CA LEU A 8 16.58 27.10 -7.58
C LEU A 8 15.96 28.47 -7.22
N GLY A 9 16.39 29.11 -6.13
CA GLY A 9 15.88 30.43 -5.73
C GLY A 9 14.36 30.45 -5.60
N ALA A 10 13.66 31.30 -6.36
CA ALA A 10 12.20 31.45 -6.30
C ALA A 10 11.42 30.18 -6.67
N ALA A 11 11.98 29.30 -7.51
CA ALA A 11 11.35 28.04 -7.90
C ALA A 11 11.36 26.98 -6.77
N ALA A 12 12.09 27.21 -5.68
CA ALA A 12 12.11 26.32 -4.52
C ALA A 12 10.73 26.12 -3.87
N LYS A 13 9.81 27.07 -4.03
CA LYS A 13 8.42 26.97 -3.53
C LYS A 13 7.53 26.01 -4.32
N ILE A 14 7.87 25.71 -5.58
CA ILE A 14 7.10 24.79 -6.44
C ILE A 14 7.39 23.34 -6.07
N ILE A 15 8.62 23.05 -5.64
CA ILE A 15 9.09 21.70 -5.28
C ILE A 15 8.24 21.06 -4.17
N PRO A 16 7.99 21.68 -3.00
CA PRO A 16 7.15 21.08 -1.97
C PRO A 16 5.71 20.88 -2.45
N VAL A 17 5.17 21.75 -3.31
CA VAL A 17 3.84 21.57 -3.90
C VAL A 17 3.80 20.33 -4.80
N ALA A 18 4.79 20.15 -5.67
CA ALA A 18 4.91 18.97 -6.52
C ALA A 18 5.07 17.68 -5.69
N VAL A 19 5.87 17.72 -4.61
CA VAL A 19 6.02 16.59 -3.68
C VAL A 19 4.68 16.26 -3.01
N MET A 20 3.95 17.25 -2.51
CA MET A 20 2.63 17.03 -1.89
C MET A 20 1.65 16.38 -2.87
N VAL A 21 1.57 16.87 -4.12
CA VAL A 21 0.70 16.29 -5.16
C VAL A 21 1.10 14.84 -5.47
N SER A 22 2.40 14.56 -5.57
CA SER A 22 2.92 13.21 -5.82
C SER A 22 2.59 12.24 -4.68
N THR A 23 2.86 12.63 -3.44
CA THR A 23 2.57 11.80 -2.26
C THR A 23 1.07 11.58 -2.09
N PHE A 24 0.24 12.61 -2.33
CA PHE A 24 -1.22 12.47 -2.32
C PHE A 24 -1.71 11.49 -3.39
N GLY A 25 -1.19 11.61 -4.62
CA GLY A 25 -1.50 10.68 -5.71
C GLY A 25 -1.11 9.23 -5.38
N ALA A 26 0.09 9.02 -4.83
CA ALA A 26 0.58 7.71 -4.42
C ALA A 26 -0.26 7.09 -3.29
N ALA A 27 -0.66 7.88 -2.29
CA ALA A 27 -1.53 7.43 -1.20
C ALA A 27 -2.91 7.01 -1.72
N ASN A 28 -3.53 7.83 -2.57
CA ASN A 28 -4.83 7.53 -3.17
C ASN A 28 -4.80 6.25 -4.02
N ASN A 29 -3.77 6.09 -4.86
CA ASN A 29 -3.60 4.88 -5.67
C ASN A 29 -3.41 3.62 -4.81
N SER A 30 -2.67 3.75 -3.70
CA SER A 30 -2.42 2.65 -2.77
C SER A 30 -3.69 2.17 -2.09
N ILE A 31 -4.57 3.09 -1.66
CA ILE A 31 -5.85 2.74 -1.03
C ILE A 31 -6.75 1.98 -2.03
N PHE A 32 -6.90 2.50 -3.24
CA PHE A 32 -7.70 1.84 -4.28
C PHE A 32 -7.16 0.46 -4.64
N SER A 33 -5.85 0.32 -4.84
CA SER A 33 -5.24 -0.96 -5.22
C SER A 33 -5.37 -2.01 -4.11
N LYS A 34 -5.06 -1.64 -2.87
CA LYS A 34 -5.12 -2.56 -1.72
C LYS A 34 -6.56 -2.95 -1.36
N SER A 35 -7.53 -2.04 -1.50
CA SER A 35 -8.94 -2.37 -1.23
C SER A 35 -9.48 -3.49 -2.13
N ARG A 36 -9.05 -3.53 -3.41
CA ARG A 36 -9.42 -4.60 -4.35
C ARG A 36 -8.79 -5.93 -3.97
N LEU A 37 -7.54 -5.92 -3.48
CA LEU A 37 -6.87 -7.12 -2.98
C LEU A 37 -7.59 -7.68 -1.75
N VAL A 38 -7.95 -6.82 -0.78
CA VAL A 38 -8.70 -7.23 0.42
C VAL A 38 -10.09 -7.77 0.07
N TYR A 39 -10.78 -7.13 -0.88
CA TYR A 39 -12.07 -7.61 -1.37
C TYR A 39 -11.97 -8.99 -2.04
N ALA A 40 -10.96 -9.21 -2.89
CA ALA A 40 -10.73 -10.51 -3.53
C ALA A 40 -10.37 -11.59 -2.49
N ALA A 41 -9.50 -11.27 -1.53
CA ALA A 41 -9.13 -12.18 -0.45
C ALA A 41 -10.32 -12.55 0.45
N ALA A 42 -11.29 -11.64 0.66
CA ALA A 42 -12.53 -11.94 1.37
C ALA A 42 -13.46 -12.86 0.55
N ARG A 43 -13.49 -12.74 -0.78
CA ARG A 43 -14.24 -13.66 -1.65
C ARG A 43 -13.69 -15.08 -1.64
N ASP A 44 -12.38 -15.23 -1.50
CA ASP A 44 -11.72 -16.53 -1.37
C ASP A 44 -11.83 -17.12 0.06
N ARG A 45 -12.64 -16.51 0.94
CA ARG A 45 -12.82 -16.87 2.36
C ARG A 45 -11.52 -16.84 3.19
N ASN A 46 -10.48 -16.17 2.68
CA ASN A 46 -9.23 -15.97 3.41
C ASN A 46 -9.32 -14.82 4.44
N LEU A 47 -10.34 -13.98 4.31
CA LEU A 47 -10.67 -12.87 5.20
C LEU A 47 -12.17 -12.92 5.54
N PRO A 48 -12.61 -12.32 6.66
CA PRO A 48 -14.02 -12.35 7.06
C PRO A 48 -14.94 -11.76 5.99
N ASP A 49 -16.08 -12.44 5.77
CA ASP A 49 -17.04 -12.13 4.69
C ASP A 49 -17.54 -10.68 4.70
N VAL A 50 -17.49 -10.01 5.86
CA VAL A 50 -17.86 -8.60 6.03
C VAL A 50 -17.04 -7.65 5.14
N LEU A 51 -15.79 -8.03 4.81
CA LEU A 51 -14.92 -7.26 3.92
C LEU A 51 -15.25 -7.44 2.43
N SER A 52 -16.10 -8.42 2.09
CA SER A 52 -16.60 -8.65 0.74
C SER A 52 -17.86 -7.83 0.40
N TYR A 53 -18.38 -7.02 1.33
CA TYR A 53 -19.55 -6.19 1.07
C TYR A 53 -19.20 -5.00 0.17
N ILE A 54 -19.91 -4.90 -0.95
CA ILE A 54 -19.86 -3.77 -1.89
C ILE A 54 -21.03 -2.84 -1.61
N GLN A 55 -20.77 -1.54 -1.57
CA GLN A 55 -21.84 -0.56 -1.43
C GLN A 55 -22.71 -0.52 -2.70
N VAL A 56 -24.03 -0.65 -2.54
CA VAL A 56 -25.00 -0.82 -3.63
C VAL A 56 -25.01 0.38 -4.60
N ASN A 57 -24.87 1.61 -4.11
CA ASN A 57 -25.01 2.82 -4.94
C ASN A 57 -23.72 3.24 -5.67
N GLN A 58 -22.55 2.91 -5.13
CA GLN A 58 -21.27 3.40 -5.65
C GLN A 58 -20.35 2.29 -6.17
N LEU A 59 -20.75 1.02 -6.02
CA LEU A 59 -19.99 -0.17 -6.43
C LEU A 59 -18.55 -0.21 -5.88
N THR A 60 -18.28 0.55 -4.82
CA THR A 60 -16.99 0.62 -4.14
C THR A 60 -16.99 -0.26 -2.89
N PRO A 61 -15.92 -1.04 -2.63
CA PRO A 61 -15.77 -1.85 -1.42
C PRO A 61 -15.44 -0.94 -0.21
N LEU A 62 -16.43 -0.19 0.28
CA LEU A 62 -16.26 0.81 1.33
C LEU A 62 -15.78 0.22 2.66
N CYS A 63 -16.34 -0.91 3.09
CA CYS A 63 -15.91 -1.58 4.32
C CYS A 63 -14.43 -1.96 4.30
N ALA A 64 -13.94 -2.50 3.16
CA ALA A 64 -12.53 -2.84 2.99
C ALA A 64 -11.62 -1.60 2.99
N MET A 65 -12.07 -0.50 2.38
CA MET A 65 -11.35 0.77 2.36
C MET A 65 -11.21 1.38 3.77
N THR A 66 -12.32 1.44 4.52
CA THR A 66 -12.31 2.01 5.87
C THR A 66 -11.37 1.23 6.78
N VAL A 67 -11.42 -0.11 6.73
CA VAL A 67 -10.51 -0.95 7.53
C VAL A 67 -9.05 -0.71 7.17
N LEU A 68 -8.71 -0.64 5.88
CA LEU A 68 -7.35 -0.36 5.43
C LEU A 68 -6.84 1.01 5.90
N VAL A 69 -7.68 2.05 5.82
CA VAL A 69 -7.33 3.40 6.27
C VAL A 69 -7.15 3.44 7.79
N THR A 70 -8.04 2.78 8.55
CA THR A 70 -7.92 2.67 10.01
C THR A 70 -6.61 2.02 10.41
N PHE A 71 -6.22 0.90 9.78
CA PHE A 71 -4.92 0.27 10.03
C PHE A 71 -3.75 1.20 9.67
N GLY A 72 -3.85 1.93 8.55
CA GLY A 72 -2.85 2.93 8.17
C GLY A 72 -2.68 4.04 9.21
N LEU A 73 -3.78 4.53 9.79
CA LEU A 73 -3.74 5.54 10.85
C LEU A 73 -3.16 4.98 12.16
N ILE A 74 -3.48 3.74 12.52
CA ILE A 74 -2.90 3.08 13.70
C ILE A 74 -1.38 2.94 13.56
N LEU A 75 -0.89 2.55 12.37
CA LEU A 75 0.54 2.42 12.10
C LEU A 75 1.29 3.77 12.08
N LEU A 76 0.57 4.90 12.04
CA LEU A 76 1.14 6.24 12.12
C LEU A 76 1.44 6.66 13.57
N VAL A 77 0.73 6.09 14.56
CA VAL A 77 0.81 6.45 15.99
C VAL A 77 2.23 6.37 16.59
N PRO A 78 3.09 5.39 16.24
CA PRO A 78 4.46 5.29 16.79
C PRO A 78 5.38 6.47 16.42
N GLY A 79 4.98 7.34 15.49
CA GLY A 79 5.58 8.67 15.27
C GLY A 79 6.97 8.70 14.62
N ASP A 80 7.71 7.59 14.58
CA ASP A 80 9.07 7.57 14.03
C ASP A 80 9.13 7.00 12.60
N ILE A 81 9.34 7.90 11.63
CA ILE A 81 9.35 7.60 10.19
C ILE A 81 10.49 6.64 9.83
N SER A 82 11.64 6.76 10.50
CA SER A 82 12.83 5.96 10.18
C SER A 82 12.61 4.48 10.52
N THR A 83 12.05 4.22 11.69
CA THR A 83 11.72 2.86 12.16
C THR A 83 10.60 2.25 11.33
N LEU A 84 9.56 3.04 11.01
CA LEU A 84 8.45 2.59 10.18
C LEU A 84 8.90 2.21 8.76
N MET A 85 9.79 3.00 8.16
CA MET A 85 10.34 2.72 6.84
C MET A 85 11.15 1.42 6.83
N ASN A 86 12.01 1.22 7.84
CA ASN A 86 12.79 -0.01 7.97
C ASN A 86 11.88 -1.24 8.15
N TYR A 87 10.82 -1.13 8.95
CA TYR A 87 9.87 -2.23 9.18
C TYR A 87 9.11 -2.61 7.90
N ILE A 88 8.53 -1.63 7.20
CA ILE A 88 7.80 -1.87 5.94
C ILE A 88 8.74 -2.38 4.85
N GLY A 89 9.96 -1.84 4.76
CA GLY A 89 10.98 -2.28 3.81
C GLY A 89 11.38 -3.73 4.05
N PHE A 90 11.64 -4.11 5.30
CA PHE A 90 11.97 -5.49 5.68
C PHE A 90 10.82 -6.46 5.37
N LEU A 91 9.59 -6.14 5.81
CA LEU A 91 8.42 -6.98 5.54
C LEU A 91 8.16 -7.14 4.03
N GLY A 92 8.29 -6.05 3.27
CA GLY A 92 8.13 -6.08 1.82
C GLY A 92 9.13 -7.00 1.14
N ALA A 93 10.41 -6.90 1.51
CA ALA A 93 11.44 -7.80 0.98
C ALA A 93 11.20 -9.26 1.39
N PHE A 94 10.77 -9.51 2.62
CA PHE A 94 10.45 -10.85 3.11
C PHE A 94 9.30 -11.48 2.33
N PHE A 95 8.16 -10.79 2.19
CA PHE A 95 7.03 -11.32 1.42
C PHE A 95 7.36 -11.50 -0.06
N GLN A 96 8.15 -10.59 -0.64
CA GLN A 96 8.61 -10.73 -2.02
C GLN A 96 9.49 -11.98 -2.20
N PHE A 97 10.36 -12.29 -1.23
CA PHE A 97 11.15 -13.53 -1.23
C PHE A 97 10.24 -14.76 -1.16
N CYS A 98 9.23 -14.77 -0.28
CA CYS A 98 8.26 -15.87 -0.22
C CYS A 98 7.50 -16.06 -1.53
N ILE A 99 7.12 -14.98 -2.22
CA ILE A 99 6.49 -15.04 -3.55
C ILE A 99 7.43 -15.70 -4.55
N PHE A 100 8.69 -15.28 -4.61
CA PHE A 100 9.68 -15.91 -5.50
C PHE A 100 9.89 -17.39 -5.18
N SER A 101 10.04 -17.76 -3.91
CA SER A 101 10.14 -19.16 -3.50
C SER A 101 8.91 -19.97 -3.88
N SER A 102 7.71 -19.41 -3.69
CA SER A 102 6.44 -20.03 -4.07
C SER A 102 6.37 -20.29 -5.58
N LEU A 103 6.77 -19.31 -6.40
CA LEU A 103 6.82 -19.45 -7.86
C LEU A 103 7.78 -20.55 -8.32
N ILE A 104 8.95 -20.65 -7.68
CA ILE A 104 9.92 -21.71 -7.97
C ILE A 104 9.34 -23.09 -7.66
N VAL A 105 8.73 -23.26 -6.48
CA VAL A 105 8.09 -24.52 -6.08
C VAL A 105 6.94 -24.87 -7.03
N PHE A 106 6.11 -23.90 -7.40
CA PHE A 106 4.99 -24.12 -8.33
C PHE A 106 5.50 -24.57 -9.70
N ARG A 107 6.57 -23.96 -10.21
CA ARG A 107 7.22 -24.39 -11.46
C ARG A 107 7.75 -25.82 -11.38
N TYR A 108 8.41 -26.21 -10.29
CA TYR A 108 8.89 -27.59 -10.13
C TYR A 108 7.76 -28.60 -10.02
N LYS A 109 6.62 -28.23 -9.42
CA LYS A 109 5.47 -29.12 -9.28
C LYS A 109 4.71 -29.29 -10.59
N THR A 110 4.47 -28.20 -11.33
CA THR A 110 3.78 -28.24 -12.63
C THR A 110 4.60 -28.94 -13.73
N MET A 111 5.92 -28.99 -13.64
CA MET A 111 6.75 -29.79 -14.57
C MET A 111 6.81 -31.28 -14.22
N LYS A 112 6.26 -31.69 -13.07
CA LYS A 112 6.27 -33.08 -12.61
C LYS A 112 4.98 -33.84 -12.95
N ASP A 113 3.94 -33.10 -13.36
CA ASP A 113 2.72 -33.62 -14.00
C ASP A 113 2.90 -33.63 -15.52
#